data_AF-A0A4Q2XII8-F1
#
_entry.id   AF-A0A4Q2XII8-F1
#
_cell.length_a   1.000
_cell.length_b   1.000
_cell.length_c   1.000
_cell.angle_alpha   90.00
_cell.angle_beta   90.00
_cell.angle_gamma   90.00
#
_symmetry.space_group_name_H-M   'P 1'
#
loop_
_entity.id
_entity.type
_entity.pdbx_description
1 polymer ?
#
loop_
_entity_poly.entity_id
_entity_poly.type
_entity_poly.pdbx_seq_one_letter_code
_entity_poly.pdbx_strand_id
1 'polypeptide(L)'
;MKFLKSLLLISTLATAVHAAEEVDPSAKLREQLRGVTLQLRTAQTESANAQATAAAAEQKSKDLAAKIEELEKRNVALGKQANQDKASAAESIDTLEKKVADRDKNLALHKEALAKWKDGYEKAAAVANTKEAERAKLASELTSTKHTLADRERKNIALFNVSNEILDKFENYSLGKALAAREPFIGTTRVKVENLVQGYKDKILDNRIAAPAKADKQ
;
A
#
# COMPACT_ATOMS: atom_id res chain seq x y z
N MET A 1 71.52 63.57 -16.10
CA MET A 1 71.39 64.74 -16.99
C MET A 1 71.60 65.99 -16.16
N LYS A 2 72.50 66.88 -16.63
CA LYS A 2 72.41 68.35 -16.54
C LYS A 2 72.43 68.94 -15.11
N PHE A 3 73.33 69.81 -14.69
CA PHE A 3 74.37 70.63 -15.31
C PHE A 3 75.17 71.19 -14.12
N LEU A 4 76.47 71.43 -14.27
CA LEU A 4 76.97 72.80 -14.04
C LEU A 4 78.32 73.00 -14.72
N LYS A 5 78.29 73.85 -15.76
CA LYS A 5 79.43 74.52 -16.39
C LYS A 5 80.06 75.44 -15.31
N SER A 6 81.34 75.33 -15.02
CA SER A 6 82.47 75.96 -15.75
C SER A 6 82.35 77.47 -15.88
N LEU A 7 83.12 78.21 -15.06
CA LEU A 7 84.00 79.32 -15.45
C LEU A 7 84.84 79.72 -14.20
N LEU A 8 86.18 79.59 -14.20
CA LEU A 8 87.18 80.58 -14.70
C LEU A 8 87.05 81.93 -13.96
N LEU A 9 88.08 82.64 -13.46
CA LEU A 9 89.52 82.68 -13.74
C LEU A 9 90.12 83.83 -12.85
N ILE A 10 91.46 83.83 -12.67
CA ILE A 10 92.34 85.01 -12.35
C ILE A 10 92.32 85.53 -10.89
N SER A 11 93.42 85.87 -10.20
CA SER A 11 94.87 85.70 -10.30
C SER A 11 95.49 86.52 -9.14
N THR A 12 96.74 86.20 -8.78
CA THR A 12 97.75 86.97 -8.00
C THR A 12 97.49 87.24 -6.51
N LEU A 13 98.47 87.36 -5.61
CA LEU A 13 99.88 86.94 -5.43
C LEU A 13 100.29 87.68 -4.13
N ALA A 14 100.66 86.99 -3.04
CA ALA A 14 101.63 87.43 -2.00
C ALA A 14 101.37 86.75 -0.63
N THR A 15 102.23 85.76 -0.33
CA THR A 15 102.90 85.51 0.97
C THR A 15 102.25 86.01 2.27
N ALA A 16 101.64 85.08 3.02
CA ALA A 16 101.86 84.92 4.46
C ALA A 16 101.72 83.42 4.79
N VAL A 17 102.86 82.78 5.06
CA VAL A 17 102.97 81.39 5.52
C VAL A 17 102.92 81.41 7.06
N HIS A 18 102.19 80.45 7.63
CA HIS A 18 101.97 80.12 9.05
C HIS A 18 100.77 80.78 9.73
N ALA A 19 99.65 80.04 9.82
CA ALA A 19 99.37 79.25 11.01
C ALA A 19 98.16 78.36 10.71
N ALA A 20 98.41 77.05 10.56
CA ALA A 20 97.37 76.05 10.70
C ALA A 20 96.95 76.07 12.18
N GLU A 21 95.73 76.53 12.46
CA GLU A 21 95.10 76.31 13.75
C GLU A 21 94.72 74.83 13.81
N GLU A 22 95.40 74.11 14.70
CA GLU A 22 95.27 72.68 14.94
C GLU A 22 93.81 72.30 15.16
N VAL A 23 93.31 71.41 14.31
CA VAL A 23 92.11 70.64 14.63
C VAL A 23 92.43 69.81 15.87
N ASP A 24 91.86 70.20 17.02
CA ASP A 24 91.94 69.47 18.27
C ASP A 24 91.61 67.97 18.04
N PRO A 25 92.60 67.06 18.15
CA PRO A 25 92.39 65.62 17.99
C PRO A 25 91.33 65.06 18.95
N SER A 26 91.11 65.75 20.08
CA SER A 26 90.17 65.34 21.12
C SER A 26 88.69 65.49 20.71
N ALA A 27 88.37 66.47 19.85
CA ALA A 27 86.99 66.68 19.37
C ALA A 27 86.53 65.55 18.42
N LYS A 28 87.42 65.10 17.53
CA LYS A 28 87.17 63.95 16.65
C LYS A 28 87.01 62.65 17.44
N LEU A 29 87.81 62.44 18.48
CA LEU A 29 87.70 61.28 19.38
C LEU A 29 86.37 61.28 20.15
N ARG A 30 85.89 62.44 20.62
CA ARG A 30 84.58 62.54 21.28
C ARG A 30 83.42 62.25 20.33
N GLU A 31 83.50 62.71 19.09
CA GLU A 31 82.46 62.44 18.09
C GLU A 31 82.45 60.96 17.67
N GLN A 32 83.63 60.34 17.50
CA GLN A 32 83.75 58.90 17.30
C GLN A 32 83.20 58.11 18.48
N LEU A 33 83.48 58.52 19.72
CA LEU A 33 82.95 57.87 20.92
C LEU A 33 81.42 57.98 21.00
N ARG A 34 80.83 59.12 20.64
CA ARG A 34 79.37 59.29 20.55
C ARG A 34 78.76 58.41 19.46
N GLY A 35 79.40 58.32 18.30
CA GLY A 35 78.99 57.42 17.21
C GLY A 35 79.01 55.95 17.63
N VAL A 36 80.08 55.52 18.31
CA VAL A 36 80.20 54.15 18.85
C VAL A 36 79.16 53.90 19.95
N THR A 37 78.89 54.87 20.82
CA THR A 37 77.86 54.73 21.87
C THR A 37 76.45 54.63 21.27
N LEU A 38 76.16 55.40 20.22
CA LEU A 38 74.89 55.31 19.50
C LEU A 38 74.76 53.97 18.78
N GLN A 39 75.81 53.50 18.11
CA GLN A 39 75.85 52.17 17.48
C GLN A 39 75.65 51.05 18.50
N LEU A 40 76.28 51.14 19.68
CA LEU A 40 76.10 50.16 20.76
C LEU A 40 74.65 50.15 21.25
N ARG A 41 74.03 51.31 21.44
CA ARG A 41 72.61 51.43 21.84
C ARG A 41 71.67 50.88 20.76
N THR A 42 71.93 51.17 19.49
CA THR A 42 71.17 50.64 18.35
C THR A 42 71.31 49.12 18.29
N ALA A 43 72.53 48.58 18.34
CA ALA A 43 72.79 47.15 18.33
C ALA A 43 72.15 46.43 19.54
N GLN A 44 72.17 47.05 20.73
CA GLN A 44 71.51 46.52 21.92
C GLN A 44 69.97 46.50 21.76
N THR A 45 69.40 47.54 21.14
CA THR A 45 67.96 47.60 20.83
C THR A 45 67.56 46.57 19.77
N GLU A 46 68.36 46.42 18.71
CA GLU A 46 68.17 45.41 17.67
C GLU A 46 68.29 43.99 18.24
N SER A 47 69.26 43.75 19.13
CA SER A 47 69.42 42.46 19.83
C SER A 47 68.21 42.14 20.70
N ALA A 48 67.71 43.10 21.49
CA ALA A 48 66.51 42.94 22.30
C ALA A 48 65.26 42.66 21.43
N ASN A 49 65.11 43.38 20.31
CA ASN A 49 64.02 43.17 19.36
C ASN A 49 64.11 41.80 18.66
N ALA A 50 65.31 41.36 18.28
CA ALA A 50 65.54 40.05 17.69
C ALA A 50 65.24 38.94 18.69
N GLN A 51 65.63 39.09 19.95
CA GLN A 51 65.33 38.14 21.02
C GLN A 51 63.83 38.06 21.31
N ALA A 52 63.12 39.20 21.35
CA ALA A 52 61.67 39.23 21.49
C ALA A 52 60.95 38.55 20.32
N THR A 53 61.43 38.79 19.09
CA THR A 53 60.89 38.15 17.88
C THR A 53 61.15 36.64 17.87
N ALA A 54 62.33 36.21 18.28
CA ALA A 54 62.67 34.79 18.40
C ALA A 54 61.80 34.08 19.45
N ALA A 55 61.58 34.70 20.61
CA ALA A 55 60.69 34.18 21.65
C ALA A 55 59.23 34.08 21.16
N ALA A 56 58.74 35.09 20.44
CA ALA A 56 57.39 35.06 19.84
C ALA A 56 57.25 33.98 18.75
N ALA A 57 58.27 33.80 17.92
CA ALA A 57 58.31 32.76 16.89
C ALA A 57 58.37 31.35 17.52
N GLU A 58 59.15 31.17 18.58
CA GLU A 58 59.23 29.92 19.34
C GLU A 58 57.88 29.56 19.98
N GLN A 59 57.21 30.54 20.60
CA GLN A 59 55.87 30.34 21.14
C GLN A 59 54.86 29.93 20.07
N LYS A 60 54.85 30.63 18.93
CA LYS A 60 53.98 30.29 17.79
C LYS A 60 54.28 28.89 17.24
N SER A 61 55.54 28.49 17.19
CA SER A 61 55.96 27.14 16.78
C SER A 61 55.40 26.08 17.73
N LYS A 62 55.49 26.30 19.04
CA LYS A 62 54.92 25.41 20.06
C LYS A 62 53.39 25.31 19.94
N ASP A 63 52.71 26.44 19.76
CA ASP A 63 51.24 26.47 19.60
C ASP A 63 50.78 25.74 18.33
N LEU A 64 51.50 25.94 17.21
CA LEU A 64 51.22 25.24 15.96
C LEU A 64 51.50 23.73 16.07
N ALA A 65 52.59 23.34 16.74
CA ALA A 65 52.89 21.94 16.99
C ALA A 65 51.79 21.26 17.82
N ALA A 66 51.32 21.91 18.88
CA ALA A 66 50.21 21.41 19.70
C ALA A 66 48.92 21.27 18.87
N LYS A 67 48.62 22.23 17.98
CA LYS A 67 47.44 22.18 17.11
C LYS A 67 47.53 21.09 16.04
N ILE A 68 48.71 20.84 15.50
CA ILE A 68 48.94 19.72 14.57
C ILE A 68 48.68 18.40 15.28
N GLU A 69 49.22 18.22 16.49
CA GLU A 69 49.00 17.01 17.28
C GLU A 69 47.51 16.79 17.61
N GLU A 70 46.79 17.87 17.95
CA GLU A 70 45.34 17.82 18.16
C GLU A 70 44.57 17.42 16.89
N LEU A 71 44.91 18.03 15.74
CA LEU A 71 44.29 17.71 14.45
C LEU A 71 44.59 16.28 14.00
N GLU A 72 45.80 15.78 14.23
CA GLU A 72 46.17 14.39 13.95
C GLU A 72 45.36 13.42 14.81
N LYS A 73 45.26 13.68 16.12
CA LYS A 73 44.41 12.90 17.04
C LYS A 73 42.95 12.90 16.57
N ARG A 74 42.43 14.06 16.18
CA ARG A 74 41.06 14.20 15.67
C ARG A 74 40.84 13.46 14.36
N ASN A 75 41.78 13.53 13.41
CA ASN A 75 41.70 12.80 12.15
C ASN A 75 41.71 11.29 12.35
N VAL A 76 42.56 10.78 13.26
CA VAL A 76 42.57 9.36 13.62
C VAL A 76 41.24 8.95 14.25
N ALA A 77 40.69 9.76 15.16
CA ALA A 77 39.39 9.48 15.78
C ALA A 77 38.24 9.48 14.75
N LEU A 78 38.20 10.48 13.86
CA LEU A 78 37.21 10.56 12.78
C LEU A 78 37.34 9.39 11.79
N GLY A 79 38.55 8.97 11.45
CA GLY A 79 38.77 7.81 10.58
C GLY A 79 38.25 6.51 11.21
N LYS A 80 38.45 6.33 12.52
CA LYS A 80 37.89 5.19 13.26
C LYS A 80 36.35 5.24 13.29
N GLN A 81 35.78 6.41 13.61
CA GLN A 81 34.33 6.59 13.66
C GLN A 81 33.70 6.33 12.29
N ALA A 82 34.25 6.90 11.21
CA ALA A 82 33.73 6.70 9.86
C ALA A 82 33.75 5.23 9.43
N ASN A 83 34.78 4.47 9.82
CA ASN A 83 34.83 3.04 9.54
C ASN A 83 33.79 2.24 10.35
N GLN A 84 33.58 2.60 11.62
CA GLN A 84 32.54 2.00 12.45
C GLN A 84 31.14 2.31 11.92
N ASP A 85 30.87 3.57 11.57
CA ASP A 85 29.60 3.99 11.00
C ASP A 85 29.33 3.26 9.69
N LYS A 86 30.34 3.14 8.81
CA LYS A 86 30.21 2.40 7.55
C LYS A 86 29.90 0.92 7.76
N ALA A 87 30.55 0.27 8.72
CA ALA A 87 30.27 -1.12 9.07
C ALA A 87 28.84 -1.28 9.60
N SER A 88 28.43 -0.44 10.55
CA SER A 88 27.07 -0.49 11.12
C SER A 88 25.97 -0.19 10.09
N ALA A 89 26.24 0.72 9.16
CA ALA A 89 25.34 1.03 8.05
C ALA A 89 25.23 -0.16 7.10
N ALA A 90 26.34 -0.82 6.76
CA ALA A 90 26.33 -2.00 5.90
C ALA A 90 25.53 -3.16 6.53
N GLU A 91 25.71 -3.43 7.83
CA GLU A 91 24.94 -4.43 8.57
C GLU A 91 23.44 -4.10 8.62
N SER A 92 23.12 -2.82 8.82
CA SER A 92 21.74 -2.34 8.84
C SER A 92 21.08 -2.48 7.47
N ILE A 93 21.79 -2.17 6.39
CA ILE A 93 21.31 -2.33 5.01
C ILE A 93 21.05 -3.81 4.72
N ASP A 94 22.00 -4.71 4.98
CA ASP A 94 21.82 -6.16 4.77
C ASP A 94 20.63 -6.70 5.57
N THR A 95 20.47 -6.25 6.83
CA THR A 95 19.32 -6.63 7.66
C THR A 95 18.00 -6.12 7.08
N LEU A 96 17.97 -4.89 6.57
CA LEU A 96 16.78 -4.30 5.96
C LEU A 96 16.44 -4.98 4.64
N GLU A 97 17.41 -5.29 3.79
CA GLU A 97 17.22 -6.02 2.54
C GLU A 97 16.61 -7.40 2.78
N LYS A 98 17.14 -8.15 3.76
CA LYS A 98 16.56 -9.45 4.18
C LYS A 98 15.12 -9.31 4.64
N LYS A 99 14.82 -8.31 5.48
CA LYS A 99 13.46 -8.04 5.95
C LYS A 99 12.51 -7.67 4.80
N VAL A 100 12.96 -6.87 3.83
CA VAL A 100 12.16 -6.52 2.66
C VAL A 100 11.86 -7.76 1.82
N ALA A 101 12.87 -8.59 1.54
CA ALA A 101 12.67 -9.85 0.81
C ALA A 101 11.69 -10.79 1.52
N ASP A 102 11.79 -10.92 2.85
CA ASP A 102 10.84 -11.71 3.64
C ASP A 102 9.42 -11.13 3.61
N ARG A 103 9.28 -9.79 3.67
CA ARG A 103 7.98 -9.12 3.56
C ARG A 103 7.37 -9.33 2.18
N ASP A 104 8.14 -9.23 1.10
CA ASP A 104 7.66 -9.47 -0.25
C ASP A 104 7.17 -10.91 -0.44
N LYS A 105 7.92 -11.89 0.09
CA LYS A 105 7.50 -13.30 0.09
C LYS A 105 6.18 -13.49 0.85
N ASN A 106 6.06 -12.92 2.05
CA ASN A 106 4.82 -13.00 2.84
C ASN A 106 3.64 -12.32 2.14
N LEU A 107 3.88 -11.17 1.50
CA LEU A 107 2.87 -10.44 0.76
C LEU A 107 2.38 -11.23 -0.46
N ALA A 108 3.27 -11.93 -1.16
CA ALA A 108 2.89 -12.85 -2.23
C ALA A 108 2.01 -14.01 -1.72
N LEU A 109 2.41 -14.65 -0.62
CA LEU A 109 1.63 -15.73 0.01
C LEU A 109 0.24 -15.25 0.47
N HIS A 110 0.16 -14.06 1.09
CA HIS A 110 -1.12 -13.50 1.51
C HIS A 110 -2.02 -13.14 0.33
N LYS A 111 -1.46 -12.61 -0.77
CA LYS A 111 -2.23 -12.35 -2.00
C LYS A 111 -2.79 -13.63 -2.60
N GLU A 112 -1.98 -14.69 -2.67
CA GLU A 112 -2.43 -15.99 -3.17
C GLU A 112 -3.52 -16.60 -2.28
N ALA A 113 -3.33 -16.57 -0.96
CA ALA A 113 -4.33 -17.04 -0.01
C ALA A 113 -5.65 -16.26 -0.17
N LEU A 114 -5.58 -14.93 -0.27
CA LEU A 114 -6.76 -14.08 -0.45
C LEU A 114 -7.49 -14.39 -1.75
N ALA A 115 -6.76 -14.63 -2.86
CA ALA A 115 -7.37 -15.06 -4.12
C ALA A 115 -8.08 -16.41 -3.98
N LYS A 116 -7.45 -17.40 -3.32
CA LYS A 116 -8.08 -18.71 -3.04
C LYS A 116 -9.32 -18.58 -2.16
N TRP A 117 -9.29 -17.73 -1.14
CA TRP A 117 -10.44 -17.47 -0.28
C TRP A 117 -11.60 -16.83 -1.05
N LYS A 118 -11.31 -15.87 -1.93
CA LYS A 118 -12.34 -15.25 -2.79
C LYS A 118 -12.97 -16.27 -3.74
N ASP A 119 -12.16 -17.04 -4.46
CA ASP A 119 -12.64 -18.08 -5.37
C ASP A 119 -13.47 -19.15 -4.62
N GLY A 120 -13.01 -19.58 -3.44
CA GLY A 120 -13.74 -20.51 -2.58
C GLY A 120 -15.08 -19.94 -2.11
N TYR A 121 -15.12 -18.67 -1.73
CA TYR A 121 -16.35 -17.99 -1.31
C TYR A 121 -17.33 -17.82 -2.47
N GLU A 122 -16.85 -17.40 -3.64
CA GLU A 122 -17.68 -17.26 -4.86
C GLU A 122 -18.30 -18.60 -5.26
N LYS A 123 -17.52 -19.68 -5.23
CA LYS A 123 -18.01 -21.05 -5.48
C LYS A 123 -19.05 -21.48 -4.43
N ALA A 124 -18.80 -21.23 -3.15
CA ALA A 124 -19.75 -21.55 -2.09
C ALA A 124 -21.06 -20.78 -2.24
N ALA A 125 -20.98 -19.48 -2.56
CA ALA A 125 -22.15 -18.64 -2.83
C ALA A 125 -22.93 -19.12 -4.05
N ALA A 126 -22.24 -19.48 -5.15
CA ALA A 126 -22.88 -20.03 -6.34
C ALA A 126 -23.62 -21.34 -6.06
N VAL A 127 -23.01 -22.25 -5.29
CA VAL A 127 -23.64 -23.51 -4.87
C VAL A 127 -24.85 -23.24 -3.99
N ALA A 128 -24.74 -22.34 -3.01
CA ALA A 128 -25.84 -21.98 -2.13
C ALA A 128 -27.03 -21.40 -2.91
N ASN A 129 -26.77 -20.46 -3.83
CA ASN A 129 -27.81 -19.86 -4.68
C ASN A 129 -28.47 -20.88 -5.60
N THR A 130 -27.68 -21.79 -6.20
CA THR A 130 -28.21 -22.86 -7.05
C THR A 130 -29.10 -23.80 -6.24
N LYS A 131 -28.66 -24.20 -5.04
CA LYS A 131 -29.43 -25.08 -4.17
C LYS A 131 -30.70 -24.44 -3.66
N GLU A 132 -30.68 -23.14 -3.38
CA GLU A 132 -31.90 -22.41 -2.98
C GLU A 132 -32.88 -22.30 -4.15
N ALA A 133 -32.41 -22.03 -5.36
CA ALA A 133 -33.26 -22.02 -6.56
C ALA A 133 -33.87 -23.40 -6.85
N GLU A 134 -33.08 -24.48 -6.75
CA GLU A 134 -33.56 -25.87 -6.86
C GLU A 134 -34.61 -26.18 -5.80
N ARG A 135 -34.37 -25.78 -4.53
CA ARG A 135 -35.31 -25.98 -3.42
C ARG A 135 -36.62 -25.24 -3.67
N ALA A 136 -36.57 -23.98 -4.10
CA ALA A 136 -37.76 -23.19 -4.42
C ALA A 136 -38.57 -23.82 -5.57
N LYS A 137 -37.90 -24.30 -6.62
CA LYS A 137 -38.55 -25.00 -7.74
C LYS A 137 -39.23 -26.28 -7.26
N LEU A 138 -38.53 -27.13 -6.51
CA LEU A 138 -39.07 -28.37 -5.97
C LEU A 138 -40.23 -28.12 -5.00
N ALA A 139 -40.18 -27.07 -4.18
CA ALA A 139 -41.28 -26.70 -3.29
C ALA A 139 -42.54 -26.28 -4.07
N SER A 140 -42.36 -25.54 -5.17
CA SER A 140 -43.47 -25.18 -6.08
C SER A 140 -44.06 -26.40 -6.78
N GLU A 141 -43.23 -27.28 -7.33
CA GLU A 141 -43.66 -28.52 -7.98
C GLU A 141 -44.38 -29.45 -7.00
N LEU A 142 -43.88 -29.58 -5.77
CA LEU A 142 -44.51 -30.35 -4.70
C LEU A 142 -45.89 -29.80 -4.36
N THR A 143 -46.03 -28.48 -4.28
CA THR A 143 -47.32 -27.82 -3.99
C THR A 143 -48.32 -28.08 -5.12
N SER A 144 -47.91 -27.90 -6.38
CA SER A 144 -48.74 -28.18 -7.56
C SER A 144 -49.18 -29.65 -7.62
N THR A 145 -48.25 -30.57 -7.33
CA THR A 145 -48.51 -32.01 -7.32
C THR A 145 -49.47 -32.38 -6.20
N LYS A 146 -49.29 -31.84 -4.98
CA LYS A 146 -50.23 -32.02 -3.87
C LYS A 146 -51.63 -31.52 -4.21
N HIS A 147 -51.73 -30.36 -4.86
CA HIS A 147 -53.01 -29.81 -5.27
C HIS A 147 -53.71 -30.67 -6.33
N THR A 148 -52.93 -31.17 -7.30
CA THR A 148 -53.42 -32.10 -8.33
C THR A 148 -53.85 -33.43 -7.73
N LEU A 149 -53.10 -33.96 -6.77
CA LEU A 149 -53.44 -35.20 -6.07
C LEU A 149 -54.75 -35.04 -5.29
N ALA A 150 -54.88 -33.97 -4.51
CA ALA A 150 -56.11 -33.68 -3.76
C ALA A 150 -57.34 -33.51 -4.66
N ASP A 151 -57.20 -32.88 -5.84
CA ASP A 151 -58.29 -32.78 -6.82
C ASP A 151 -58.67 -34.15 -7.39
N ARG A 152 -57.67 -34.98 -7.72
CA ARG A 152 -57.88 -36.34 -8.21
C ARG A 152 -58.54 -37.24 -7.17
N GLU A 153 -58.12 -37.16 -5.91
CA GLU A 153 -58.73 -37.88 -4.79
C GLU A 153 -60.20 -37.46 -4.62
N ARG A 154 -60.49 -36.15 -4.62
CA ARG A 154 -61.86 -35.63 -4.54
C ARG A 154 -62.75 -36.15 -5.67
N LYS A 155 -62.26 -36.09 -6.91
CA LYS A 155 -62.97 -36.60 -8.10
C LYS A 155 -63.18 -38.11 -8.05
N ASN A 156 -62.20 -38.86 -7.56
CA ASN A 156 -62.32 -40.31 -7.39
C ASN A 156 -63.41 -40.67 -6.38
N ILE A 157 -63.41 -40.00 -5.21
CA ILE A 157 -64.45 -40.17 -4.19
C ILE A 157 -65.83 -39.81 -4.76
N ALA A 158 -65.94 -38.70 -5.50
CA ALA A 158 -67.18 -38.30 -6.14
C ALA A 158 -67.69 -39.32 -7.16
N LEU A 159 -66.81 -39.85 -8.03
CA LEU A 159 -67.15 -40.91 -8.97
C LEU A 159 -67.60 -42.20 -8.26
N PHE A 160 -66.94 -42.58 -7.17
CA PHE A 160 -67.31 -43.74 -6.37
C PHE A 160 -68.72 -43.56 -5.77
N ASN A 161 -69.01 -42.39 -5.19
CA ASN A 161 -70.33 -42.08 -4.64
C ASN A 161 -71.42 -42.08 -5.72
N VAL A 162 -71.16 -41.49 -6.89
CA VAL A 162 -72.09 -41.50 -8.03
C VAL A 162 -72.33 -42.92 -8.54
N SER A 163 -71.28 -43.76 -8.58
CA SER A 163 -71.40 -45.16 -8.98
C SER A 163 -72.28 -45.95 -8.01
N ASN A 164 -72.10 -45.75 -6.71
CA ASN A 164 -72.96 -46.36 -5.69
C ASN A 164 -74.41 -45.85 -5.80
N GLU A 165 -74.62 -44.54 -6.01
CA GLU A 165 -75.98 -43.98 -6.22
C GLU A 165 -76.70 -44.64 -7.41
N ILE A 166 -75.97 -44.88 -8.51
CA ILE A 166 -76.51 -45.59 -9.69
C ILE A 166 -76.88 -47.04 -9.35
N LEU A 167 -76.00 -47.77 -8.66
CA LEU A 167 -76.27 -49.16 -8.24
C LEU A 167 -77.48 -49.23 -7.31
N ASP A 168 -77.54 -48.36 -6.31
CA ASP A 168 -78.64 -48.27 -5.34
C ASP A 168 -79.98 -48.00 -6.04
N LYS A 169 -80.00 -47.08 -7.02
CA LYS A 169 -81.21 -46.81 -7.82
C LYS A 169 -81.59 -47.99 -8.70
N PHE A 170 -80.62 -48.70 -9.28
CA PHE A 170 -80.89 -49.88 -10.09
C PHE A 170 -81.48 -51.03 -9.25
N GLU A 171 -80.92 -51.28 -8.07
CA GLU A 171 -81.42 -52.26 -7.11
C GLU A 171 -82.84 -51.92 -6.63
N ASN A 172 -83.06 -50.68 -6.18
CA ASN A 172 -84.38 -50.21 -5.76
C ASN A 172 -85.42 -50.21 -6.90
N TYR A 173 -85.00 -49.90 -8.13
CA TYR A 173 -85.88 -49.96 -9.29
C TYR A 173 -86.23 -51.40 -9.66
N SER A 174 -85.28 -52.33 -9.59
CA SER A 174 -85.50 -53.77 -9.76
C SER A 174 -86.53 -54.30 -8.74
N LEU A 175 -86.33 -53.97 -7.46
CA LEU A 175 -87.21 -54.41 -6.36
C LEU A 175 -88.61 -53.76 -6.44
N GLY A 176 -88.68 -52.45 -6.72
CA GLY A 176 -89.94 -51.72 -6.83
C GLY A 176 -90.74 -52.03 -8.11
N LYS A 177 -90.06 -52.29 -9.24
CA LYS A 177 -90.73 -52.66 -10.49
C LYS A 177 -91.06 -54.14 -10.63
N ALA A 178 -90.36 -55.05 -9.96
CA ALA A 178 -90.79 -56.45 -9.90
C ALA A 178 -92.21 -56.57 -9.32
N LEU A 179 -92.61 -55.66 -8.41
CA LEU A 179 -93.99 -55.55 -7.91
C LEU A 179 -94.95 -54.86 -8.90
N ALA A 180 -94.48 -53.90 -9.69
CA ALA A 180 -95.29 -53.08 -10.62
C ALA A 180 -95.29 -53.56 -12.09
N ALA A 181 -94.67 -54.70 -12.40
CA ALA A 181 -94.43 -55.25 -13.74
C ALA A 181 -95.68 -55.57 -14.60
N ARG A 182 -96.88 -55.12 -14.18
CA ARG A 182 -98.12 -55.27 -14.94
C ARG A 182 -98.52 -54.05 -15.77
N GLU A 183 -97.77 -52.94 -15.74
CA GLU A 183 -98.11 -51.76 -16.56
C GLU A 183 -97.07 -51.46 -17.67
N PRO A 184 -97.53 -51.23 -18.93
CA PRO A 184 -96.67 -50.92 -20.05
C PRO A 184 -95.96 -49.57 -19.84
N PHE A 185 -94.69 -49.48 -20.24
CA PHE A 185 -93.89 -48.26 -20.15
C PHE A 185 -94.50 -47.13 -21.01
N ILE A 186 -95.35 -46.29 -20.41
CA ILE A 186 -95.93 -45.10 -21.05
C ILE A 186 -94.86 -44.00 -21.19
N GLY A 187 -94.96 -43.14 -22.22
CA GLY A 187 -93.93 -42.17 -22.61
C GLY A 187 -93.40 -41.25 -21.49
N THR A 188 -94.21 -40.92 -20.48
CA THR A 188 -93.80 -40.12 -19.31
C THR A 188 -92.74 -40.81 -18.45
N THR A 189 -92.82 -42.14 -18.32
CA THR A 189 -91.89 -42.95 -17.53
C THR A 189 -90.54 -43.08 -18.25
N ARG A 190 -90.59 -43.14 -19.58
CA ARG A 190 -89.39 -43.13 -20.43
C ARG A 190 -88.60 -41.83 -20.29
N VAL A 191 -89.27 -40.67 -20.39
CA VAL A 191 -88.61 -39.35 -20.23
C VAL A 191 -87.96 -39.20 -18.84
N LYS A 192 -88.60 -39.71 -17.78
CA LYS A 192 -88.00 -39.70 -16.43
C LYS A 192 -86.71 -40.52 -16.34
N VAL A 193 -86.67 -41.69 -16.98
CA VAL A 193 -85.45 -42.53 -17.04
C VAL A 193 -84.37 -41.85 -17.88
N GLU A 194 -84.72 -41.27 -19.02
CA GLU A 194 -83.78 -40.53 -19.88
C GLU A 194 -83.16 -39.33 -19.13
N ASN A 195 -83.96 -38.56 -18.38
CA ASN A 195 -83.46 -37.46 -17.54
C ASN A 195 -82.52 -37.95 -16.41
N LEU A 196 -82.82 -39.09 -15.79
CA LEU A 196 -81.94 -39.69 -14.77
C LEU A 196 -80.61 -40.13 -15.38
N VAL A 197 -80.65 -40.81 -16.53
CA VAL A 197 -79.44 -41.23 -17.26
C VAL A 197 -78.60 -40.02 -17.67
N GLN A 198 -79.22 -38.95 -18.17
CA GLN A 198 -78.53 -37.71 -18.49
C GLN A 198 -77.89 -37.09 -17.25
N GLY A 199 -78.62 -36.94 -16.15
CA GLY A 199 -78.07 -36.38 -14.91
C GLY A 199 -76.89 -37.17 -14.34
N TYR A 200 -76.92 -38.50 -14.40
CA TYR A 200 -75.78 -39.33 -14.01
C TYR A 200 -74.62 -39.25 -14.99
N LYS A 201 -74.90 -39.18 -16.30
CA LYS A 201 -73.87 -38.98 -17.32
C LYS A 201 -73.12 -37.66 -17.09
N ASP A 202 -73.84 -36.59 -16.78
CA ASP A 202 -73.25 -35.27 -16.49
C ASP A 202 -72.38 -35.35 -15.22
N LYS A 203 -72.90 -35.92 -14.12
CA LYS A 203 -72.11 -36.16 -12.89
C LYS A 203 -70.82 -36.96 -13.13
N ILE A 204 -70.86 -37.98 -13.98
CA ILE A 204 -69.69 -38.80 -14.33
C ILE A 204 -68.70 -37.97 -15.17
N LEU A 205 -69.19 -37.19 -16.14
CA LEU A 205 -68.35 -36.34 -16.98
C LEU A 205 -67.67 -35.22 -16.17
N ASP A 206 -68.39 -34.59 -15.25
CA ASP A 206 -67.87 -33.52 -14.40
C ASP A 206 -66.73 -33.97 -13.48
N ASN A 207 -66.76 -35.24 -13.04
CA ASN A 207 -65.76 -35.81 -12.15
C ASN A 207 -64.70 -36.64 -12.88
N ARG A 208 -64.76 -36.75 -14.20
CA ARG A 208 -63.77 -37.48 -14.97
C ARG A 208 -62.42 -36.76 -14.91
N ILE A 209 -61.37 -37.51 -14.59
CA ILE A 209 -59.99 -37.01 -14.67
C ILE A 209 -59.60 -36.97 -16.16
N ALA A 210 -59.19 -35.81 -16.67
CA ALA A 210 -58.69 -35.67 -18.03
C ALA A 210 -57.38 -36.47 -18.21
N ALA A 211 -57.24 -37.13 -19.36
CA ALA A 211 -55.97 -37.78 -19.71
C ALA A 211 -54.87 -36.71 -19.88
N PRO A 212 -53.62 -36.99 -19.47
CA PRO A 212 -52.53 -36.07 -19.73
C PRO A 212 -52.40 -35.86 -21.24
N ALA A 213 -52.33 -34.60 -21.67
CA ALA A 213 -52.00 -34.28 -23.05
C ALA A 213 -50.67 -34.94 -23.40
N LYS A 214 -50.60 -35.68 -24.52
CA LYS A 214 -49.34 -36.22 -25.03
C LYS A 214 -48.39 -35.04 -25.22
N ALA A 215 -47.28 -35.05 -24.49
CA ALA A 215 -46.19 -34.10 -24.75
C ALA A 215 -45.66 -34.41 -26.15
N ASP A 216 -45.99 -33.55 -27.11
CA ASP A 216 -45.35 -33.57 -28.42
C ASP A 216 -43.86 -33.31 -28.21
N LYS A 217 -43.06 -34.34 -28.50
CA LYS A 217 -41.61 -34.24 -28.55
C LYS A 217 -41.27 -33.29 -29.71
N GLN A 218 -40.72 -32.12 -29.39
CA GLN A 218 -39.86 -31.35 -30.30
C GLN A 218 -38.45 -31.38 -29.73
#